data_AF-A0A3B8IAX4-F1
#
_entry.id   AF-A0A3B8IAX4-F1
#
_cell.length_a   1.000
_cell.length_b   1.000
_cell.length_c   1.000
_cell.angle_alpha   90.00
_cell.angle_beta   90.00
_cell.angle_gamma   90.00
#
_symmetry.space_group_name_H-M   'P 1'
#
loop_
_entity.id
_entity.type
_entity.pdbx_description
1 polymer ?
#
loop_
_entity_poly.entity_id
_entity_poly.type
_entity_poly.pdbx_seq_one_letter_code
_entity_poly.pdbx_strand_id
1 'polypeptide(L)'
;MTEISEPIASNPLKRDGTHQFQRLAQALEEDYVKIEDRGEQELLSYAARLAKHIQYYNQENIPDGDWSVFFEADDSQPQKALFLGFVRLLSLLHEFANGLTRRHLDYYYEQVLQLVKEEAEPAQVHVFFECANGLKEKYLAQGTLLNAGKTADGRPLLYELAEEIVVNQAQIVEVRSQFMESEDFGRRAFANTNARIPQNTDEPGPYWSLFGETQLVPRPQGGGYEDVFKPQGTRTMAEAEIGFALASPLLALREGQRRITLVIKCPVDRLPSGPGTFDELFRAHFDCSLTGDQGWVKLENALDKTGTEIQRVSA
;
A
#
# COMPACT_ATOMS: atom_id res chain seq x y z
N MET A 1 -14.38 26.99 13.00
CA MET A 1 -14.31 25.61 13.49
C MET A 1 -13.06 24.99 12.93
N THR A 2 -12.22 24.43 13.79
CA THR A 2 -10.95 23.81 13.43
C THR A 2 -11.26 22.56 12.59
N GLU A 3 -10.85 22.55 11.32
CA GLU A 3 -10.86 21.34 10.49
C GLU A 3 -10.02 20.28 11.20
N ILE A 4 -10.68 19.23 11.69
CA ILE A 4 -10.01 18.02 12.15
C ILE A 4 -9.65 17.26 10.87
N SER A 5 -8.52 17.62 10.26
CA SER A 5 -7.89 16.79 9.25
C SER A 5 -7.18 15.65 9.97
N GLU A 6 -7.84 14.50 10.06
CA GLU A 6 -7.13 13.27 10.40
C GLU A 6 -6.07 13.00 9.32
N PRO A 7 -4.85 12.61 9.70
CA PRO A 7 -3.82 12.27 8.73
C PRO A 7 -4.23 10.96 8.04
N ILE A 8 -4.85 11.09 6.87
CA ILE A 8 -5.14 9.96 5.98
C ILE A 8 -3.77 9.36 5.62
N ALA A 9 -3.46 8.20 6.19
CA ALA A 9 -2.33 7.40 5.75
C ALA A 9 -2.47 7.20 4.23
N SER A 10 -1.48 7.71 3.48
CA SER A 10 -1.43 7.60 2.03
C SER A 10 -1.48 6.13 1.64
N ASN A 11 -2.65 5.66 1.21
CA ASN A 11 -2.83 4.32 0.68
C ASN A 11 -2.22 4.31 -0.73
N PRO A 12 -1.21 3.48 -1.02
CA PRO A 12 -0.55 3.43 -2.34
C PRO A 12 -1.47 2.91 -3.47
N LEU A 13 -2.65 2.41 -3.13
CA LEU A 13 -3.69 2.05 -4.10
C LEU A 13 -4.45 3.32 -4.53
N LYS A 14 -4.11 3.88 -5.70
CA LYS A 14 -4.97 4.85 -6.39
C LYS A 14 -6.29 4.18 -6.78
N ARG A 15 -7.29 4.25 -5.89
CA ARG A 15 -8.68 3.94 -6.24
C ARG A 15 -9.20 5.10 -7.09
N ASP A 16 -9.46 4.86 -8.37
CA ASP A 16 -10.14 5.77 -9.30
C ASP A 16 -11.65 5.93 -9.00
N GLY A 17 -12.07 5.57 -7.79
CA GLY A 17 -13.43 5.72 -7.30
C GLY A 17 -13.51 6.93 -6.38
N THR A 18 -14.43 7.85 -6.69
CA THR A 18 -14.76 9.00 -5.84
C THR A 18 -14.90 8.56 -4.37
N HIS A 19 -14.10 9.17 -3.50
CA HIS A 19 -14.18 8.96 -2.06
C HIS A 19 -15.64 9.18 -1.61
N GLN A 20 -16.14 8.42 -0.62
CA GLN A 20 -17.53 8.56 -0.16
C GLN A 20 -17.87 10.00 0.26
N PHE A 21 -16.90 10.72 0.83
CA PHE A 21 -16.99 12.15 1.14
C PHE A 21 -17.09 13.06 -0.11
N GLN A 22 -16.54 12.65 -1.25
CA GLN A 22 -16.69 13.34 -2.54
C GLN A 22 -18.03 13.04 -3.25
N ARG A 23 -18.88 12.16 -2.68
CA ARG A 23 -20.23 11.89 -3.21
C ARG A 23 -21.31 12.73 -2.55
N LEU A 24 -21.00 13.43 -1.46
CA LEU A 24 -21.96 14.36 -0.89
C LEU A 24 -22.11 15.51 -1.90
N ALA A 25 -23.28 15.62 -2.53
CA ALA A 25 -23.55 16.76 -3.38
C ALA A 25 -23.41 18.02 -2.51
N GLN A 26 -22.69 19.03 -2.99
CA GLN A 26 -22.50 20.29 -2.25
C GLN A 26 -23.83 20.89 -1.78
N ALA A 27 -24.91 20.67 -2.54
CA ALA A 27 -26.27 21.08 -2.20
C ALA A 27 -26.87 20.43 -0.93
N LEU A 28 -26.24 19.37 -0.41
CA LEU A 28 -26.61 18.67 0.82
C LEU A 28 -25.74 19.08 2.02
N GLU A 29 -24.77 19.97 1.83
CA GLU A 29 -24.02 20.55 2.95
C GLU A 29 -24.95 21.40 3.82
N GLU A 30 -24.78 21.29 5.13
CA GLU A 30 -25.68 21.90 6.12
C GLU A 30 -25.74 23.44 6.03
N ASP A 31 -24.69 24.06 5.49
CA ASP A 31 -24.50 25.50 5.33
C ASP A 31 -24.58 25.98 3.86
N TYR A 32 -24.96 25.09 2.93
CA TYR A 32 -25.02 25.42 1.50
C TYR A 32 -26.00 26.56 1.19
N VAL A 33 -27.17 26.56 1.83
CA VAL A 33 -28.16 27.65 1.71
C VAL A 33 -28.26 28.38 3.04
N LYS A 34 -27.91 29.66 3.02
CA LYS A 34 -28.19 30.59 4.11
C LYS A 34 -29.50 31.33 3.83
N ILE A 35 -30.35 31.39 4.85
CA ILE A 35 -31.60 32.15 4.81
C ILE A 35 -31.30 33.66 4.85
N GLU A 36 -30.25 34.03 5.58
CA GLU A 36 -29.75 35.40 5.68
C GLU A 36 -28.23 35.40 5.45
N ASP A 37 -27.83 35.80 4.24
CA ASP A 37 -26.41 35.81 3.82
C ASP A 37 -25.72 37.16 4.05
N ARG A 38 -26.47 38.19 4.49
CA ARG A 38 -25.88 39.52 4.68
C ARG A 38 -25.00 39.56 5.93
N GLY A 39 -23.74 39.89 5.71
CA GLY A 39 -22.79 40.20 6.78
C GLY A 39 -23.00 41.60 7.38
N GLU A 40 -22.28 41.90 8.47
CA GLU A 40 -22.32 43.19 9.17
C GLU A 40 -22.12 44.38 8.22
N GLN A 41 -21.12 44.31 7.33
CA GLN A 41 -20.83 45.38 6.36
C GLN A 41 -21.94 45.57 5.33
N GLU A 42 -22.57 44.49 4.88
CA GLU A 42 -23.66 44.57 3.92
C GLU A 42 -24.92 45.16 4.55
N LEU A 43 -25.22 44.79 5.80
CA LEU A 43 -26.29 45.40 6.58
C LEU A 43 -26.05 46.91 6.80
N LEU A 44 -24.82 47.30 7.14
CA LEU A 44 -24.43 48.70 7.27
C LEU A 44 -24.60 49.45 5.94
N SER A 45 -24.16 48.84 4.83
CA SER A 45 -24.30 49.43 3.49
C SER A 45 -25.77 49.58 3.07
N TYR A 46 -26.60 48.60 3.42
CA TYR A 46 -28.03 48.60 3.18
C TYR A 46 -28.71 49.70 3.99
N ALA A 47 -28.37 49.83 5.27
CA ALA A 47 -28.89 50.88 6.13
C ALA A 47 -28.48 52.28 5.66
N ALA A 48 -27.22 52.46 5.24
CA ALA A 48 -26.74 53.72 4.67
C ALA A 48 -27.47 54.11 3.37
N ARG A 49 -27.79 53.12 2.52
CA ARG A 49 -28.61 53.34 1.33
C ARG A 49 -30.05 53.69 1.68
N LEU A 50 -30.64 53.01 2.66
CA LEU A 50 -32.00 53.29 3.14
C LEU A 50 -32.10 54.71 3.71
N ALA A 51 -31.08 55.15 4.44
CA ALA A 51 -31.04 56.46 5.09
C ALA A 51 -31.19 57.64 4.11
N LYS A 52 -30.70 57.49 2.87
CA LYS A 52 -30.87 58.48 1.79
C LYS A 52 -32.32 58.74 1.41
N HIS A 53 -33.21 57.81 1.74
CA HIS A 53 -34.65 57.92 1.45
C HIS A 53 -35.46 58.38 2.68
N ILE A 54 -34.82 58.55 3.83
CA ILE A 54 -35.47 58.99 5.06
C ILE A 54 -35.10 60.46 5.27
N GLN A 55 -36.09 61.35 5.22
CA GLN A 55 -35.89 62.77 5.50
C GLN A 55 -35.84 63.04 7.00
N TYR A 56 -35.03 64.01 7.42
CA TYR A 56 -35.16 64.60 8.76
C TYR A 56 -35.77 66.00 8.66
N TYR A 57 -36.39 66.42 9.76
CA TYR A 57 -37.11 67.69 9.85
C TYR A 57 -36.44 68.56 10.93
N ASN A 58 -36.33 69.86 10.65
CA ASN A 58 -35.80 70.83 11.61
C ASN A 58 -36.83 71.17 12.72
N GLN A 59 -36.50 72.11 13.60
CA GLN A 59 -37.35 72.50 14.74
C GLN A 59 -38.66 73.16 14.30
N GLU A 60 -38.70 73.70 13.08
CA GLU A 60 -39.88 74.27 12.43
C GLU A 60 -40.70 73.20 11.68
N ASN A 61 -40.31 71.92 11.79
CA ASN A 61 -40.93 70.79 11.12
C ASN A 61 -40.89 70.89 9.58
N ILE A 62 -39.81 71.43 9.04
CA ILE A 62 -39.53 71.54 7.60
C ILE A 62 -38.45 70.50 7.23
N PRO A 63 -38.61 69.75 6.12
CA PRO A 63 -37.57 68.84 5.66
C PRO A 63 -36.24 69.56 5.45
N ASP A 64 -35.18 69.08 6.09
CA ASP A 64 -33.88 69.76 6.12
C ASP A 64 -32.72 68.82 5.73
N GLY A 65 -33.01 67.81 4.92
CA GLY A 65 -32.03 66.84 4.44
C GLY A 65 -32.49 65.40 4.66
N ASP A 66 -31.54 64.47 4.55
CA ASP A 66 -31.76 63.04 4.75
C ASP A 66 -30.76 62.43 5.75
N TRP A 67 -31.08 61.23 6.24
CA TRP A 67 -30.30 60.59 7.29
C TRP A 67 -28.96 60.01 6.82
N SER A 68 -28.52 60.20 5.57
CA SER A 68 -27.20 59.71 5.12
C SER A 68 -26.04 60.29 5.94
N VAL A 69 -26.17 61.53 6.40
CA VAL A 69 -25.19 62.22 7.27
C VAL A 69 -24.87 61.40 8.54
N PHE A 70 -25.83 60.62 9.04
CA PHE A 70 -25.62 59.72 10.18
C PHE A 70 -24.49 58.71 9.94
N PHE A 71 -24.36 58.21 8.71
CA PHE A 71 -23.37 57.19 8.35
C PHE A 71 -22.00 57.80 7.99
N GLU A 72 -21.94 59.10 7.71
CA GLU A 72 -20.71 59.88 7.50
C GLU A 72 -20.03 60.29 8.82
N ALA A 73 -20.77 60.24 9.93
CA ALA A 73 -20.28 60.55 11.27
C ALA A 73 -19.23 59.53 11.76
N ASP A 74 -18.36 59.92 12.67
CA ASP A 74 -17.34 59.02 13.27
C ASP A 74 -17.99 57.89 14.11
N ASP A 75 -17.40 56.70 14.07
CA ASP A 75 -17.87 55.49 14.80
C ASP A 75 -17.87 55.70 16.32
N SER A 76 -17.06 56.64 16.81
CA SER A 76 -17.01 57.04 18.22
C SER A 76 -18.24 57.80 18.71
N GLN A 77 -19.10 58.29 17.81
CA GLN A 77 -20.29 59.04 18.20
C GLN A 77 -21.34 58.10 18.84
N PRO A 78 -21.96 58.47 19.98
CA PRO A 78 -22.84 57.59 20.75
C PRO A 78 -23.98 56.96 19.93
N GLN A 79 -24.58 57.72 19.02
CA GLN A 79 -25.66 57.24 18.17
C GLN A 79 -25.20 56.23 17.12
N LYS A 80 -23.97 56.37 16.59
CA LYS A 80 -23.38 55.42 15.64
C LYS A 80 -22.93 54.15 16.36
N ALA A 81 -22.35 54.28 17.56
CA ALA A 81 -22.02 53.15 18.43
C ALA A 81 -23.26 52.33 18.82
N LEU A 82 -24.39 52.98 19.13
CA LEU A 82 -25.66 52.30 19.41
C LEU A 82 -26.15 51.51 18.20
N PHE A 83 -26.10 52.10 17.00
CA PHE A 83 -26.51 51.42 15.77
C PHE A 83 -25.61 50.23 15.43
N LEU A 84 -24.29 50.36 15.62
CA LEU A 84 -23.36 49.24 15.47
C LEU A 84 -23.67 48.12 16.47
N GLY A 85 -24.01 48.48 17.72
CA GLY A 85 -24.50 47.53 18.72
C GLY A 85 -25.77 46.79 18.28
N PHE A 86 -26.72 47.50 17.69
CA PHE A 86 -27.93 46.89 17.10
C PHE A 86 -27.57 45.90 15.97
N VAL A 87 -26.70 46.28 15.04
CA VAL A 87 -26.28 45.39 13.93
C VAL A 87 -25.62 44.11 14.45
N ARG A 88 -24.78 44.23 15.49
CA ARG A 88 -24.14 43.06 16.12
C ARG A 88 -25.14 42.15 16.83
N LEU A 89 -26.14 42.72 17.51
CA LEU A 89 -27.23 41.93 18.10
C LEU A 89 -28.06 41.23 17.02
N LEU A 90 -28.28 41.89 15.87
CA LEU A 90 -28.97 41.32 14.74
C LEU A 90 -28.20 40.13 14.14
N SER A 91 -26.86 40.16 14.14
CA SER A 91 -26.04 39.02 13.70
C SER A 91 -26.29 37.73 14.50
N LEU A 92 -26.64 37.82 15.79
CA LEU A 92 -27.01 36.63 16.58
C LEU A 92 -28.31 35.98 16.07
N LEU A 93 -29.25 36.78 15.55
CA LEU A 93 -30.46 36.27 14.92
C LEU A 93 -30.17 35.62 13.55
N HIS A 94 -29.17 36.13 12.83
CA HIS A 94 -28.73 35.52 11.57
C HIS A 94 -28.21 34.10 11.79
N GLU A 95 -27.39 33.87 12.83
CA GLU A 95 -26.89 32.55 13.17
C GLU A 95 -28.05 31.57 13.46
N PHE A 96 -29.05 32.01 14.22
CA PHE A 96 -30.23 31.20 14.51
C PHE A 96 -31.05 30.87 13.25
N ALA A 97 -31.26 31.86 12.38
CA ALA A 97 -32.02 31.72 11.13
C ALA A 97 -31.29 30.78 10.15
N ASN A 98 -29.98 30.94 9.98
CA ASN A 98 -29.17 30.08 9.13
C ASN A 98 -29.06 28.65 9.65
N GLY A 99 -29.30 28.41 10.94
CA GLY A 99 -29.45 27.05 11.47
C GLY A 99 -30.77 26.35 11.11
N LEU A 100 -31.76 27.05 10.54
CA LEU A 100 -33.07 26.46 10.23
C LEU A 100 -33.00 25.42 9.11
N THR A 101 -32.16 25.65 8.10
CA THR A 101 -31.97 24.72 6.97
C THR A 101 -31.43 23.38 7.45
N ARG A 102 -30.35 23.39 8.25
CA ARG A 102 -29.84 22.19 8.93
C ARG A 102 -30.91 21.49 9.75
N ARG A 103 -31.59 22.19 10.67
CA ARG A 103 -32.64 21.59 11.50
C ARG A 103 -33.77 20.98 10.69
N HIS A 104 -34.13 21.59 9.56
CA HIS A 104 -35.16 21.07 8.67
C HIS A 104 -34.70 19.79 7.95
N LEU A 105 -33.45 19.75 7.46
CA LEU A 105 -32.86 18.57 6.84
C LEU A 105 -32.74 17.43 7.86
N ASP A 106 -32.24 17.71 9.06
CA ASP A 106 -32.16 16.73 10.16
C ASP A 106 -33.56 16.18 10.47
N TYR A 107 -34.57 17.04 10.61
CA TYR A 107 -35.94 16.61 10.83
C TYR A 107 -36.49 15.77 9.66
N TYR A 108 -36.28 16.21 8.43
CA TYR A 108 -36.80 15.50 7.26
C TYR A 108 -36.14 14.13 7.08
N TYR A 109 -34.82 14.05 7.19
CA TYR A 109 -34.10 12.79 7.03
C TYR A 109 -34.28 11.85 8.23
N GLU A 110 -34.17 12.35 9.47
CA GLU A 110 -34.22 11.50 10.66
C GLU A 110 -35.64 11.22 11.15
N GLN A 111 -36.58 12.17 11.05
CA GLN A 111 -37.94 12.02 11.62
C GLN A 111 -39.00 11.67 10.58
N VAL A 112 -38.94 12.25 9.37
CA VAL A 112 -39.93 11.99 8.31
C VAL A 112 -39.54 10.75 7.51
N LEU A 113 -38.33 10.71 6.97
CA LEU A 113 -37.83 9.56 6.19
C LEU A 113 -37.27 8.44 7.07
N GLN A 114 -37.03 8.70 8.36
CA GLN A 114 -36.53 7.72 9.32
C GLN A 114 -35.22 7.06 8.88
N LEU A 115 -34.34 7.84 8.22
CA LEU A 115 -33.00 7.40 7.92
C LEU A 115 -32.23 7.20 9.23
N VAL A 116 -31.66 6.01 9.39
CA VAL A 116 -30.82 5.68 10.53
C VAL A 116 -29.37 5.88 10.11
N LYS A 117 -28.61 6.62 10.92
CA LYS A 117 -27.16 6.75 10.74
C LYS A 117 -26.54 5.37 10.91
N GLU A 118 -25.73 4.95 9.94
CA GLU A 118 -25.00 3.69 10.04
C GLU A 118 -24.09 3.72 11.27
N GLU A 119 -24.04 2.59 11.98
CA GLU A 119 -23.13 2.44 13.09
C GLU A 119 -21.68 2.47 12.58
N ALA A 120 -20.78 3.01 13.40
CA ALA A 120 -19.37 3.01 13.05
C ALA A 120 -18.86 1.55 13.01
N GLU A 121 -18.38 1.13 11.84
CA GLU A 121 -17.69 -0.16 11.72
C GLU A 121 -16.30 -0.07 12.39
N PRO A 122 -15.95 -1.02 13.28
CA PRO A 122 -14.66 -1.01 13.94
C PRO A 122 -13.53 -1.24 12.92
N ALA A 123 -12.45 -0.50 13.07
CA ALA A 123 -11.25 -0.69 12.25
C ALA A 123 -10.66 -2.09 12.46
N GLN A 124 -10.12 -2.68 11.39
CA GLN A 124 -9.44 -3.97 11.41
C GLN A 124 -7.96 -3.79 11.05
N VAL A 125 -7.08 -4.51 11.73
CA VAL A 125 -5.63 -4.47 11.52
C VAL A 125 -5.03 -5.87 11.60
N HIS A 126 -3.92 -6.09 10.86
CA HIS A 126 -3.13 -7.31 11.00
C HIS A 126 -2.05 -7.12 12.07
N VAL A 127 -1.91 -8.12 12.94
CA VAL A 127 -0.90 -8.13 14.01
C VAL A 127 -0.04 -9.38 13.86
N PHE A 128 1.27 -9.21 13.96
CA PHE A 128 2.25 -10.29 13.95
C PHE A 128 2.73 -10.52 15.39
N PHE A 129 2.76 -11.78 15.81
CA PHE A 129 3.24 -12.17 17.14
C PHE A 129 4.60 -12.83 17.04
N GLU A 130 5.49 -12.47 17.97
CA GLU A 130 6.75 -13.16 18.20
C GLU A 130 6.75 -13.76 19.60
N CYS A 131 7.14 -15.04 19.69
CA CYS A 131 7.24 -15.74 20.95
C CYS A 131 8.58 -15.41 21.62
N ALA A 132 8.56 -15.00 22.90
CA ALA A 132 9.77 -14.65 23.63
C ALA A 132 10.73 -15.85 23.79
N ASN A 133 12.04 -15.55 23.87
CA ASN A 133 13.07 -16.55 24.10
C ASN A 133 12.80 -17.32 25.40
N GLY A 134 12.63 -18.64 25.29
CA GLY A 134 12.32 -19.55 26.41
C GLY A 134 10.87 -20.05 26.44
N LEU A 135 9.96 -19.44 25.68
CA LEU A 135 8.59 -19.93 25.54
C LEU A 135 8.44 -20.69 24.20
N LYS A 136 8.08 -21.99 24.24
CA LYS A 136 7.88 -22.79 23.01
C LYS A 136 6.65 -22.34 22.23
N GLU A 137 5.55 -22.14 22.94
CA GLU A 137 4.27 -21.72 22.39
C GLU A 137 3.41 -20.99 23.43
N LYS A 138 2.45 -20.21 22.94
CA LYS A 138 1.44 -19.50 23.72
C LYS A 138 0.11 -19.51 23.00
N TYR A 139 -0.93 -20.03 23.66
CA TYR A 139 -2.31 -19.85 23.22
C TYR A 139 -2.83 -18.46 23.58
N LEU A 140 -3.48 -17.81 22.61
CA LEU A 140 -4.24 -16.57 22.74
C LEU A 140 -5.68 -16.84 22.32
N ALA A 141 -6.63 -16.59 23.22
CA ALA A 141 -8.04 -16.78 22.93
C ALA A 141 -8.56 -15.67 22.00
N GLN A 142 -9.59 -15.98 21.22
CA GLN A 142 -10.45 -14.95 20.62
C GLN A 142 -10.93 -14.01 21.73
N GLY A 143 -11.01 -12.71 21.44
CA GLY A 143 -11.35 -11.73 22.48
C GLY A 143 -10.16 -11.14 23.22
N THR A 144 -8.94 -11.65 22.99
CA THR A 144 -7.75 -11.11 23.65
C THR A 144 -7.56 -9.64 23.25
N LEU A 145 -7.48 -8.76 24.25
CA LEU A 145 -7.31 -7.33 24.04
C LEU A 145 -5.85 -6.97 23.77
N LEU A 146 -5.63 -6.23 22.68
CA LEU A 146 -4.34 -5.72 22.24
C LEU A 146 -4.33 -4.20 22.36
N ASN A 147 -3.33 -3.67 23.04
CA ASN A 147 -3.20 -2.23 23.24
C ASN A 147 -2.50 -1.58 22.03
N ALA A 148 -3.16 -0.61 21.40
CA ALA A 148 -2.65 0.16 20.27
C ALA A 148 -2.37 1.64 20.63
N GLY A 149 -2.22 1.94 21.92
CA GLY A 149 -1.89 3.28 22.41
C GLY A 149 -3.12 4.05 22.87
N LYS A 150 -3.22 5.32 22.46
CA LYS A 150 -4.31 6.22 22.88
C LYS A 150 -4.87 6.99 21.68
N THR A 151 -6.16 7.29 21.74
CA THR A 151 -6.84 8.17 20.78
C THR A 151 -6.44 9.64 21.01
N ALA A 152 -6.82 10.52 20.08
CA ALA A 152 -6.61 11.97 20.20
C ALA A 152 -7.21 12.56 21.49
N ASP A 153 -8.30 11.98 21.98
CA ASP A 153 -8.96 12.38 23.24
C ASP A 153 -8.28 11.79 24.49
N GLY A 154 -7.19 11.02 24.33
CA GLY A 154 -6.44 10.40 25.42
C GLY A 154 -7.02 9.08 25.97
N ARG A 155 -8.08 8.53 25.35
CA ARG A 155 -8.68 7.23 25.71
C ARG A 155 -7.81 6.07 25.19
N PRO A 156 -7.73 4.93 25.87
CA PRO A 156 -6.98 3.78 25.38
C PRO A 156 -7.60 3.23 24.09
N LEU A 157 -6.77 2.97 23.08
CA LEU A 157 -7.19 2.30 21.84
C LEU A 157 -6.91 0.81 21.99
N LEU A 158 -7.98 0.00 22.03
CA LEU A 158 -7.90 -1.44 22.20
C LEU A 158 -8.45 -2.14 20.97
N TYR A 159 -7.72 -3.13 20.49
CA TYR A 159 -8.17 -4.07 19.47
C TYR A 159 -8.48 -5.41 20.11
N GLU A 160 -9.45 -6.11 19.55
CA GLU A 160 -9.80 -7.46 19.94
C GLU A 160 -9.24 -8.46 18.92
N LEU A 161 -8.66 -9.55 19.40
CA LEU A 161 -8.22 -10.63 18.54
C LEU A 161 -9.43 -11.35 17.93
N ALA A 162 -9.53 -11.30 16.60
CA ALA A 162 -10.68 -11.83 15.85
C ALA A 162 -10.83 -13.35 15.96
N GLU A 163 -9.73 -14.09 16.08
CA GLU A 163 -9.69 -15.55 16.13
C GLU A 163 -8.63 -16.01 17.14
N GLU A 164 -8.84 -17.18 17.74
CA GLU A 164 -7.83 -17.78 18.61
C GLU A 164 -6.60 -18.25 17.82
N ILE A 165 -5.42 -18.16 18.44
CA ILE A 165 -4.16 -18.57 17.81
C ILE A 165 -3.18 -19.16 18.83
N VAL A 166 -2.41 -20.16 18.41
CA VAL A 166 -1.24 -20.64 19.14
C VAL A 166 0.03 -20.05 18.50
N VAL A 167 0.62 -19.06 19.16
CA VAL A 167 1.87 -18.42 18.75
C VAL A 167 3.03 -19.33 19.15
N ASN A 168 3.96 -19.61 18.23
CA ASN A 168 5.16 -20.38 18.51
C ASN A 168 6.43 -19.66 18.00
N GLN A 169 7.57 -20.33 18.03
CA GLN A 169 8.86 -19.78 17.58
C GLN A 169 9.12 -19.93 16.06
N ALA A 170 8.13 -20.38 15.28
CA ALA A 170 8.31 -20.53 13.84
C ALA A 170 8.46 -19.17 13.17
N GLN A 171 9.46 -19.06 12.29
CA GLN A 171 9.73 -17.87 11.51
C GLN A 171 9.93 -18.25 10.06
N ILE A 172 9.49 -17.39 9.15
CA ILE A 172 9.86 -17.49 7.75
C ILE A 172 11.33 -17.08 7.65
N VAL A 173 12.22 -18.05 7.42
CA VAL A 173 13.67 -17.80 7.28
C VAL A 173 13.98 -17.34 5.85
N GLU A 174 13.48 -18.08 4.87
CA GLU A 174 13.68 -17.80 3.45
C GLU A 174 12.38 -18.00 2.67
N VAL A 175 12.23 -17.24 1.58
CA VAL A 175 11.20 -17.46 0.56
C VAL A 175 11.94 -17.61 -0.76
N ARG A 176 11.68 -18.70 -1.47
CA ARG A 176 12.24 -18.97 -2.79
C ARG A 176 11.12 -19.10 -3.80
N SER A 177 11.36 -18.66 -5.02
CA SER A 177 10.40 -18.79 -6.12
C SER A 177 11.10 -19.34 -7.36
N GLN A 178 10.35 -20.11 -8.16
CA GLN A 178 10.79 -20.67 -9.42
C GLN A 178 9.77 -20.30 -10.50
N PHE A 179 10.28 -19.93 -11.67
CA PHE A 179 9.48 -19.63 -12.85
C PHE A 179 9.98 -20.44 -14.04
N MET A 180 9.07 -20.98 -14.83
CA MET A 180 9.38 -21.69 -16.06
C MET A 180 8.84 -20.89 -17.24
N GLU A 181 9.72 -20.54 -18.17
CA GLU A 181 9.35 -19.87 -19.41
C GLU A 181 8.65 -20.87 -20.35
N SER A 182 7.66 -20.39 -21.11
CA SER A 182 6.82 -21.21 -22.00
C SER A 182 7.60 -22.09 -22.98
N GLU A 183 6.96 -23.16 -23.47
CA GLU A 183 7.52 -24.12 -24.42
C GLU A 183 8.03 -23.49 -25.72
N ASP A 184 7.41 -22.38 -26.13
CA ASP A 184 7.83 -21.61 -27.32
C ASP A 184 9.21 -20.96 -27.17
N PHE A 185 9.74 -20.87 -25.94
CA PHE A 185 10.98 -20.15 -25.61
C PHE A 185 12.10 -21.06 -25.08
N GLY A 186 12.11 -22.32 -25.53
CA GLY A 186 13.22 -23.25 -25.24
C GLY A 186 13.24 -23.78 -23.79
N ARG A 187 12.13 -23.68 -23.05
CA ARG A 187 11.94 -24.18 -21.67
C ARG A 187 13.09 -23.79 -20.73
N ARG A 188 13.06 -22.54 -20.29
CA ARG A 188 14.09 -21.97 -19.40
C ARG A 188 13.53 -21.82 -18.00
N ALA A 189 14.27 -22.30 -17.01
CA ALA A 189 13.90 -22.13 -15.62
C ALA A 189 14.66 -20.96 -15.01
N PHE A 190 13.97 -20.19 -14.20
CA PHE A 190 14.52 -19.08 -13.42
C PHE A 190 14.19 -19.29 -11.95
N ALA A 191 15.09 -18.85 -11.07
CA ALA A 191 14.93 -18.96 -9.62
C ALA A 191 15.28 -17.64 -8.94
N ASN A 192 14.54 -17.33 -7.88
CA ASN A 192 14.86 -16.27 -6.93
C ASN A 192 15.05 -16.93 -5.55
N THR A 193 16.26 -16.87 -5.02
CA THR A 193 16.65 -17.46 -3.73
C THR A 193 16.31 -16.58 -2.53
N ASN A 194 15.97 -15.31 -2.77
CA ASN A 194 15.48 -14.39 -1.75
C ASN A 194 14.27 -13.60 -2.27
N ALA A 195 13.17 -14.32 -2.46
CA ALA A 195 11.87 -13.77 -2.81
C ALA A 195 11.17 -13.10 -1.61
N ARG A 196 11.91 -12.57 -0.61
CA ARG A 196 11.38 -11.68 0.44
C ARG A 196 11.64 -10.19 0.15
N ILE A 197 12.42 -9.90 -0.90
CA ILE A 197 12.73 -8.54 -1.29
C ILE A 197 12.32 -8.43 -2.75
N PRO A 198 11.41 -7.50 -3.10
CA PRO A 198 11.11 -7.24 -4.50
C PRO A 198 12.39 -6.82 -5.23
N GLN A 199 12.71 -7.52 -6.32
CA GLN A 199 13.91 -7.28 -7.13
C GLN A 199 13.65 -6.34 -8.31
N ASN A 200 12.38 -6.00 -8.57
CA ASN A 200 12.01 -5.12 -9.66
C ASN A 200 12.22 -3.65 -9.27
N THR A 201 12.65 -2.85 -10.23
CA THR A 201 12.84 -1.40 -10.08
C THR A 201 11.80 -0.57 -10.82
N ASP A 202 10.86 -1.21 -11.52
CA ASP A 202 9.89 -0.54 -12.39
C ASP A 202 8.71 0.05 -11.60
N GLU A 203 8.20 1.20 -12.04
CA GLU A 203 6.96 1.79 -11.52
C GLU A 203 5.76 0.85 -11.78
N PRO A 204 4.77 0.73 -10.86
CA PRO A 204 4.49 1.59 -9.71
C PRO A 204 5.28 1.25 -8.44
N GLY A 205 6.41 0.56 -8.56
CA GLY A 205 7.39 0.36 -7.49
C GLY A 205 7.66 -1.12 -7.25
N PRO A 206 8.55 -1.44 -6.29
CA PRO A 206 8.92 -2.81 -5.99
C PRO A 206 7.67 -3.66 -5.72
N TYR A 207 7.40 -4.65 -6.58
CA TYR A 207 6.30 -5.60 -6.48
C TYR A 207 6.85 -7.03 -6.35
N TRP A 208 6.12 -7.85 -5.62
CA TRP A 208 6.41 -9.27 -5.56
C TRP A 208 5.74 -10.00 -6.70
N SER A 209 6.54 -10.66 -7.56
CA SER A 209 6.00 -11.71 -8.41
C SER A 209 6.01 -13.04 -7.65
N LEU A 210 4.84 -13.43 -7.11
CA LEU A 210 4.67 -14.63 -6.28
C LEU A 210 5.20 -15.91 -6.95
N PHE A 211 4.94 -16.04 -8.26
CA PHE A 211 5.32 -17.19 -9.06
C PHE A 211 6.41 -16.87 -10.09
N GLY A 212 7.08 -15.71 -9.91
CA GLY A 212 8.05 -15.19 -10.86
C GLY A 212 7.42 -14.67 -12.16
N GLU A 213 8.25 -14.19 -13.05
CA GLU A 213 7.83 -13.53 -14.29
C GLU A 213 8.83 -13.78 -15.42
N THR A 214 8.43 -13.49 -16.65
CA THR A 214 9.33 -13.61 -17.80
C THR A 214 10.58 -12.75 -17.60
N GLN A 215 11.74 -13.35 -17.87
CA GLN A 215 13.03 -12.66 -17.83
C GLN A 215 13.49 -12.24 -19.23
N LEU A 216 12.59 -12.32 -20.21
CA LEU A 216 12.84 -12.06 -21.62
C LEU A 216 12.02 -10.86 -22.11
N VAL A 217 12.53 -10.20 -23.15
CA VAL A 217 11.81 -9.15 -23.89
C VAL A 217 11.99 -9.40 -25.40
N PRO A 218 10.91 -9.25 -26.20
CA PRO A 218 11.00 -9.41 -27.63
C PRO A 218 11.75 -8.23 -28.25
N ARG A 219 12.80 -8.50 -29.03
CA ARG A 219 13.58 -7.52 -29.79
C ARG A 219 13.35 -7.74 -31.29
N PRO A 220 12.94 -6.71 -32.05
CA PRO A 220 12.75 -6.85 -33.49
C PRO A 220 14.08 -7.11 -34.22
N GLN A 221 14.11 -8.12 -35.08
CA GLN A 221 15.26 -8.46 -35.92
C GLN A 221 14.79 -9.02 -37.27
N GLY A 222 15.23 -8.42 -38.38
CA GLY A 222 15.11 -9.00 -39.72
C GLY A 222 13.69 -9.38 -40.19
N GLY A 223 12.64 -8.67 -39.77
CA GLY A 223 11.24 -8.96 -40.14
C GLY A 223 10.50 -9.89 -39.16
N GLY A 224 11.12 -10.22 -38.02
CA GLY A 224 10.49 -10.93 -36.90
C GLY A 224 10.92 -10.35 -35.54
N TYR A 225 10.66 -11.10 -34.47
CA TYR A 225 11.09 -10.81 -33.11
C TYR A 225 11.99 -11.95 -32.61
N GLU A 226 13.07 -11.59 -31.91
CA GLU A 226 13.94 -12.50 -31.16
C GLU A 226 13.87 -12.12 -29.68
N ASP A 227 13.62 -13.09 -28.81
CA ASP A 227 13.61 -12.84 -27.38
C ASP A 227 15.02 -12.76 -26.82
N VAL A 228 15.31 -11.64 -26.16
CA VAL A 228 16.57 -11.41 -25.49
C VAL A 228 16.31 -11.22 -24.00
N PHE A 229 17.29 -11.53 -23.17
CA PHE A 229 17.16 -11.25 -21.75
C PHE A 229 16.86 -9.78 -21.49
N LYS A 230 16.01 -9.56 -20.48
CA LYS A 230 15.90 -8.28 -19.81
C LYS A 230 17.32 -7.78 -19.43
N PRO A 231 17.59 -6.46 -19.55
CA PRO A 231 18.83 -5.85 -19.07
C PRO A 231 19.20 -6.31 -17.65
N GLN A 232 20.49 -6.36 -17.32
CA GLN A 232 20.96 -6.86 -16.02
C GLN A 232 20.34 -6.16 -14.81
N GLY A 233 19.87 -4.93 -14.94
CA GLY A 233 19.21 -4.16 -13.87
C GLY A 233 17.69 -4.33 -13.77
N THR A 234 17.03 -4.99 -14.74
CA THR A 234 15.57 -5.18 -14.75
C THR A 234 15.15 -6.64 -14.60
N ARG A 235 16.13 -7.55 -14.46
CA ARG A 235 15.87 -8.96 -14.15
C ARG A 235 15.53 -9.12 -12.68
N THR A 236 14.46 -9.86 -12.43
CA THR A 236 13.94 -10.15 -11.08
C THR A 236 14.33 -11.54 -10.60
N MET A 237 14.87 -12.38 -11.50
CA MET A 237 15.26 -13.76 -11.22
C MET A 237 16.56 -14.11 -11.95
N ALA A 238 17.33 -15.03 -11.37
CA ALA A 238 18.50 -15.62 -12.00
C ALA A 238 18.10 -16.88 -12.77
N GLU A 239 18.92 -17.31 -13.72
CA GLU A 239 18.74 -18.63 -14.34
C GLU A 239 18.86 -19.72 -13.27
N ALA A 240 17.95 -20.69 -13.31
CA ALA A 240 17.95 -21.77 -12.35
C ALA A 240 19.00 -22.81 -12.73
N GLU A 241 19.80 -23.23 -11.75
CA GLU A 241 20.65 -24.41 -11.86
C GLU A 241 19.76 -25.65 -11.76
N ILE A 242 19.55 -26.33 -12.88
CA ILE A 242 18.76 -27.57 -12.94
C ILE A 242 19.71 -28.75 -12.89
N GLY A 243 19.40 -29.72 -12.03
CA GLY A 243 20.13 -30.97 -11.95
C GLY A 243 19.24 -32.12 -11.47
N PHE A 244 19.87 -33.26 -11.27
CA PHE A 244 19.24 -34.42 -10.64
C PHE A 244 20.16 -34.98 -9.57
N ALA A 245 19.59 -35.56 -8.53
CA ALA A 245 20.31 -36.26 -7.48
C ALA A 245 20.00 -37.75 -7.52
N LEU A 246 21.02 -38.59 -7.37
CA LEU A 246 20.87 -40.03 -7.23
C LEU A 246 20.99 -40.39 -5.75
N ALA A 247 19.87 -40.78 -5.14
CA ALA A 247 19.82 -41.21 -3.75
C ALA A 247 19.54 -42.71 -3.66
N SER A 248 20.37 -43.45 -2.92
CA SER A 248 20.16 -44.87 -2.64
C SER A 248 20.79 -45.21 -1.29
N PRO A 249 20.17 -46.10 -0.47
CA PRO A 249 20.81 -46.61 0.74
C PRO A 249 22.18 -47.24 0.49
N LEU A 250 22.44 -47.74 -0.73
CA LEU A 250 23.75 -48.28 -1.12
C LEU A 250 24.84 -47.21 -1.26
N LEU A 251 24.45 -45.93 -1.43
CA LEU A 251 25.36 -44.79 -1.52
C LEU A 251 25.63 -44.16 -0.15
N ALA A 252 25.02 -44.66 0.93
CA ALA A 252 25.33 -44.27 2.30
C ALA A 252 26.64 -44.91 2.79
N LEU A 253 27.76 -44.45 2.23
CA LEU A 253 29.08 -45.02 2.47
C LEU A 253 29.71 -44.41 3.73
N ARG A 254 29.75 -45.18 4.83
CA ARG A 254 30.35 -44.73 6.10
C ARG A 254 31.86 -44.88 6.16
N GLU A 255 32.40 -45.96 5.61
CA GLU A 255 33.82 -46.29 5.71
C GLU A 255 34.29 -47.23 4.58
N GLY A 256 35.61 -47.29 4.42
CA GLY A 256 36.31 -48.12 3.43
C GLY A 256 36.46 -47.45 2.06
N GLN A 257 37.39 -47.98 1.25
CA GLN A 257 37.57 -47.54 -0.13
C GLN A 257 36.50 -48.18 -1.01
N ARG A 258 35.70 -47.34 -1.69
CA ARG A 258 34.60 -47.77 -2.56
C ARG A 258 34.78 -47.16 -3.94
N ARG A 259 34.50 -47.96 -4.98
CA ARG A 259 34.42 -47.48 -6.35
C ARG A 259 32.96 -47.48 -6.77
N ILE A 260 32.41 -46.30 -7.06
CA ILE A 260 31.07 -46.12 -7.61
C ILE A 260 31.23 -45.82 -9.10
N THR A 261 30.53 -46.54 -9.95
CA THR A 261 30.49 -46.28 -11.39
C THR A 261 29.07 -45.93 -11.79
N LEU A 262 28.87 -44.69 -12.23
CA LEU A 262 27.61 -44.20 -12.77
C LEU A 262 27.75 -44.11 -14.29
N VAL A 263 26.78 -44.68 -15.00
CA VAL A 263 26.74 -44.62 -16.47
C VAL A 263 25.54 -43.78 -16.88
N ILE A 264 25.81 -42.55 -17.29
CA ILE A 264 24.79 -41.66 -17.84
C ILE A 264 24.78 -41.85 -19.36
N LYS A 265 23.62 -42.18 -19.91
CA LYS A 265 23.42 -42.26 -21.37
C LYS A 265 22.70 -40.98 -21.81
N CYS A 266 23.43 -40.10 -22.50
CA CYS A 266 22.86 -38.89 -23.09
C CYS A 266 22.81 -39.05 -24.62
N PRO A 267 21.64 -38.88 -25.25
CA PRO A 267 21.55 -38.78 -26.70
C PRO A 267 22.36 -37.58 -27.21
N VAL A 268 23.32 -37.81 -28.11
CA VAL A 268 24.27 -36.79 -28.58
C VAL A 268 23.56 -35.66 -29.33
N ASP A 269 22.40 -35.94 -29.94
CA ASP A 269 21.52 -34.99 -30.61
C ASP A 269 20.91 -33.93 -29.69
N ARG A 270 21.01 -34.11 -28.37
CA ARG A 270 20.49 -33.16 -27.36
C ARG A 270 21.57 -32.37 -26.62
N LEU A 271 22.85 -32.58 -26.94
CA LEU A 271 23.93 -31.76 -26.40
C LEU A 271 24.16 -30.53 -27.30
N PRO A 272 24.56 -29.38 -26.72
CA PRO A 272 24.90 -28.21 -27.51
C PRO A 272 26.05 -28.53 -28.47
N SER A 273 25.89 -28.13 -29.73
CA SER A 273 26.89 -28.30 -30.77
C SER A 273 28.08 -27.38 -30.52
N GLY A 274 29.27 -27.97 -30.36
CA GLY A 274 30.52 -27.23 -30.14
C GLY A 274 31.74 -28.07 -30.48
N PRO A 275 32.92 -27.44 -30.68
CA PRO A 275 34.16 -28.17 -30.85
C PRO A 275 34.56 -28.87 -29.54
N GLY A 276 34.85 -30.18 -29.61
CA GLY A 276 35.34 -30.94 -28.46
C GLY A 276 34.87 -32.40 -28.45
N THR A 277 35.43 -33.19 -27.55
CA THR A 277 34.95 -34.56 -27.23
C THR A 277 33.70 -34.50 -26.36
N PHE A 278 32.93 -35.60 -26.30
CA PHE A 278 31.76 -35.70 -25.41
C PHE A 278 32.12 -35.36 -23.95
N ASP A 279 33.30 -35.79 -23.49
CA ASP A 279 33.77 -35.55 -22.11
C ASP A 279 34.03 -34.07 -21.83
N GLU A 280 34.58 -33.34 -22.80
CA GLU A 280 34.78 -31.89 -22.69
C GLU A 280 33.45 -31.14 -22.63
N LEU A 281 32.51 -31.51 -23.50
CA LEU A 281 31.16 -30.93 -23.50
C LEU A 281 30.40 -31.27 -22.21
N PHE A 282 30.50 -32.50 -21.72
CA PHE A 282 29.86 -32.92 -20.47
C PHE A 282 30.42 -32.15 -19.27
N ARG A 283 31.75 -32.03 -19.15
CA ARG A 283 32.40 -31.28 -18.06
C ARG A 283 32.12 -29.78 -18.09
N ALA A 284 31.91 -29.22 -19.28
CA ALA A 284 31.57 -27.81 -19.41
C ALA A 284 30.12 -27.49 -18.97
N HIS A 285 29.22 -28.48 -18.97
CA HIS A 285 27.78 -28.25 -18.72
C HIS A 285 27.24 -28.94 -17.47
N PHE A 286 27.98 -29.86 -16.85
CA PHE A 286 27.54 -30.60 -15.67
C PHE A 286 28.53 -30.44 -14.52
N ASP A 287 28.03 -29.95 -13.38
CA ASP A 287 28.71 -30.03 -12.10
C ASP A 287 28.30 -31.30 -11.36
N CYS A 288 29.30 -32.12 -11.02
CA CYS A 288 29.11 -33.34 -10.24
C CYS A 288 29.51 -33.11 -8.79
N SER A 289 28.64 -33.44 -7.84
CA SER A 289 28.94 -33.33 -6.40
C SER A 289 28.42 -34.54 -5.63
N LEU A 290 29.04 -34.83 -4.49
CA LEU A 290 28.59 -35.83 -3.51
C LEU A 290 28.19 -35.13 -2.21
N THR A 291 27.22 -35.69 -1.50
CA THR A 291 26.90 -35.23 -0.14
C THR A 291 27.73 -35.97 0.89
N GLY A 292 28.20 -35.25 1.91
CA GLY A 292 28.85 -35.80 3.09
C GLY A 292 28.48 -35.01 4.35
N ASP A 293 29.10 -35.36 5.47
CA ASP A 293 28.76 -34.82 6.80
C ASP A 293 28.96 -33.29 6.90
N GLN A 294 29.83 -32.72 6.06
CA GLN A 294 30.12 -31.28 6.01
C GLN A 294 29.41 -30.57 4.85
N GLY A 295 28.49 -31.25 4.14
CA GLY A 295 27.75 -30.71 3.01
C GLY A 295 28.17 -31.30 1.66
N TRP A 296 27.99 -30.53 0.60
CA TRP A 296 28.29 -30.96 -0.76
C TRP A 296 29.78 -30.81 -1.08
N VAL A 297 30.37 -31.86 -1.64
CA VAL A 297 31.76 -31.90 -2.11
C VAL A 297 31.74 -32.02 -3.63
N LYS A 298 32.28 -31.01 -4.31
CA LYS A 298 32.40 -31.00 -5.77
C LYS A 298 33.45 -32.03 -6.20
N LEU A 299 33.12 -32.84 -7.19
CA LEU A 299 34.03 -33.82 -7.77
C LEU A 299 34.83 -33.16 -8.88
N GLU A 300 36.11 -32.94 -8.63
CA GLU A 300 37.01 -32.34 -9.63
C GLU A 300 37.37 -33.29 -10.78
N ASN A 301 37.20 -34.62 -10.59
CA ASN A 301 37.69 -35.66 -11.51
C ASN A 301 36.67 -36.77 -11.83
N ALA A 302 35.56 -36.45 -12.52
CA ALA A 302 34.74 -37.48 -13.16
C ALA A 302 35.47 -38.04 -14.40
N LEU A 303 35.87 -39.32 -14.36
CA LEU A 303 36.59 -40.02 -15.43
C LEU A 303 35.60 -40.79 -16.35
N ASP A 304 35.85 -40.76 -17.66
CA ASP A 304 35.13 -41.58 -18.66
C ASP A 304 35.49 -43.09 -18.54
N LYS A 305 34.62 -43.93 -19.09
CA LYS A 305 34.67 -45.42 -19.17
C LYS A 305 35.99 -46.02 -19.62
N THR A 306 36.91 -45.23 -20.18
CA THR A 306 38.23 -45.68 -20.63
C THR A 306 39.30 -45.69 -19.54
N GLY A 307 39.02 -45.18 -18.34
CA GLY A 307 39.84 -45.45 -17.15
C GLY A 307 41.23 -44.82 -17.14
N THR A 308 41.46 -43.73 -17.86
CA THR A 308 42.74 -43.02 -17.78
C THR A 308 42.74 -42.07 -16.58
N GLU A 309 43.32 -42.55 -15.48
CA GLU A 309 43.56 -41.84 -14.23
C GLU A 309 44.61 -40.73 -14.43
N ILE A 310 44.30 -39.48 -14.03
CA ILE A 310 45.35 -38.46 -13.80
C ILE A 310 45.36 -38.08 -12.32
N GLN A 311 46.30 -38.75 -11.65
CA GLN A 311 47.02 -38.42 -10.42
C GLN A 311 46.29 -38.36 -9.07
N ARG A 312 46.87 -39.15 -8.15
CA ARG A 312 46.69 -39.17 -6.70
C ARG A 312 46.79 -37.77 -6.08
N VAL A 313 45.84 -37.45 -5.21
CA VAL A 313 46.12 -36.70 -3.99
C VAL A 313 45.75 -37.61 -2.82
N SER A 314 46.77 -38.01 -2.06
CA SER A 314 46.61 -38.69 -0.78
C SER A 314 46.05 -37.72 0.27
N ALA A 315 45.30 -38.29 1.20
CA ALA A 315 44.69 -37.66 2.38
C ALA A 315 45.54 -36.57 3.06
#